data_AF-A0A0K9NFA9-F1
#
_entry.id   AF-A0A0K9NFA9-F1
#
_cell.length_a   1.000
_cell.length_b   1.000
_cell.length_c   1.000
_cell.angle_alpha   90.00
_cell.angle_beta   90.00
_cell.angle_gamma   90.00
#
_symmetry.space_group_name_H-M   'P 1'
#
loop_
_entity.id
_entity.type
_entity.pdbx_description
1 polymer ?
#
loop_
_entity_poly.entity_id
_entity_poly.type
_entity_poly.pdbx_seq_one_letter_code
_entity_poly.pdbx_strand_id
1 'polypeptide(L)'
;MGKEERDAYTIRADENLGEVKIADEVVAIIAGLAAMEVEGVASMAGNATRELIGKLGMKSLSKGVKVDVLEGIVTVSLALNLKYGYSIKDVTGKVQDKVKTAIENMTGLDVADVNIRVAGVQMPEEA
;
A
#
# COMPACT_ATOMS: atom_id res chain seq x y z
N MET A 1 17.15 -0.54 22.02
CA MET A 1 16.17 -1.39 21.30
C MET A 1 16.32 -1.06 19.82
N GLY A 2 16.37 -2.11 18.98
CA GLY A 2 17.08 -2.16 17.70
C GLY A 2 16.83 -1.01 16.72
N LYS A 3 17.89 -0.65 16.01
CA LYS A 3 17.86 0.23 14.84
C LYS A 3 16.93 -0.46 13.83
N GLU A 4 15.75 0.11 13.58
CA GLU A 4 14.92 -0.29 12.42
C GLU A 4 15.76 0.03 11.19
N GLU A 5 16.44 -0.99 10.66
CA GLU A 5 17.09 -0.92 9.37
C GLU A 5 15.96 -0.78 8.36
N ARG A 6 15.79 0.44 7.86
CA ARG A 6 14.79 0.74 6.85
C ARG A 6 15.42 0.36 5.53
N ASP A 7 14.99 -0.75 4.97
CA ASP A 7 15.50 -1.22 3.70
C ASP A 7 15.13 -0.20 2.61
N ALA A 8 16.15 0.25 1.89
CA ALA A 8 16.05 1.21 0.80
C ALA A 8 16.79 0.67 -0.42
N TYR A 9 16.14 0.77 -1.58
CA TYR A 9 16.56 0.09 -2.80
C TYR A 9 16.97 1.11 -3.83
N THR A 10 18.13 0.90 -4.44
CA THR A 10 18.64 1.75 -5.51
C THR A 10 17.90 1.42 -6.80
N ILE A 11 17.11 2.37 -7.30
CA ILE A 11 16.40 2.24 -8.59
C ILE A 11 17.19 2.84 -9.76
N ARG A 12 18.17 3.69 -9.45
CA ARG A 12 19.06 4.30 -10.44
C ARG A 12 20.37 4.68 -9.78
N ALA A 13 21.49 4.34 -10.43
CA ALA A 13 22.82 4.79 -10.04
C ALA A 13 23.55 5.29 -11.28
N ASP A 14 24.16 6.47 -11.18
CA ASP A 14 24.97 7.09 -12.23
C ASP A 14 26.23 7.66 -11.58
N GLU A 15 27.40 7.34 -12.12
CA GLU A 15 28.70 7.71 -11.53
C GLU A 15 28.89 9.23 -11.41
N ASN A 16 28.21 10.03 -12.26
CA ASN A 16 28.32 11.48 -12.25
C ASN A 16 27.13 12.18 -11.58
N LEU A 17 25.96 11.52 -11.49
CA LEU A 17 24.72 12.10 -10.96
C LEU A 17 24.31 11.55 -9.58
N GLY A 18 24.98 10.50 -9.09
CA GLY A 18 24.70 9.86 -7.80
C GLY A 18 23.67 8.72 -7.88
N GLU A 19 23.11 8.34 -6.73
CA GLU A 19 22.14 7.25 -6.61
C GLU A 19 20.77 7.75 -6.13
N VAL A 20 19.71 7.13 -6.66
CA VAL A 20 18.32 7.33 -6.22
C VAL A 20 17.86 6.08 -5.50
N LYS A 21 17.51 6.25 -4.22
CA LYS A 21 17.04 5.18 -3.34
C LYS A 21 15.59 5.40 -2.93
N ILE A 22 14.79 4.33 -2.93
CA ILE A 22 13.41 4.33 -2.46
C ILE A 22 13.32 3.41 -1.25
N ALA A 23 12.77 3.92 -0.15
CA ALA A 23 12.52 3.11 1.04
C ALA A 23 11.22 2.31 0.88
N ASP A 24 11.15 1.14 1.53
CA ASP A 24 9.93 0.31 1.54
C ASP A 24 8.67 1.06 1.97
N GLU A 25 8.82 1.97 2.94
CA GLU A 25 7.72 2.80 3.43
C GLU A 25 7.09 3.65 2.31
N VAL A 26 7.89 4.10 1.35
CA VAL A 26 7.39 4.89 0.21
C VAL A 26 6.58 4.00 -0.73
N VAL A 27 7.05 2.78 -1.02
CA VAL A 27 6.31 1.81 -1.84
C VAL A 27 4.99 1.44 -1.17
N ALA A 28 5.00 1.24 0.15
CA ALA A 28 3.79 0.96 0.92
C ALA A 28 2.78 2.12 0.88
N ILE A 29 3.25 3.37 0.93
CA ILE A 29 2.39 4.56 0.80
C ILE A 29 1.76 4.62 -0.60
N ILE A 30 2.53 4.38 -1.66
CA ILE A 30 2.03 4.36 -3.04
C ILE A 30 0.92 3.30 -3.18
N ALA A 31 1.18 2.08 -2.70
CA ALA A 31 0.22 0.98 -2.74
C ALA A 31 -1.07 1.29 -1.97
N GLY A 32 -0.96 1.85 -0.76
CA GLY A 32 -2.12 2.20 0.06
C GLY A 32 -2.97 3.31 -0.57
N LEU A 33 -2.34 4.36 -1.11
CA LEU A 33 -3.04 5.44 -1.81
C LEU A 33 -3.73 4.92 -3.07
N ALA A 34 -3.01 4.15 -3.89
CA ALA A 34 -3.54 3.58 -5.12
C ALA A 34 -4.75 2.66 -4.86
N ALA A 35 -4.71 1.86 -3.79
CA ALA A 35 -5.85 1.02 -3.40
C ALA A 35 -7.05 1.87 -2.96
N MET A 36 -6.84 2.96 -2.22
CA MET A 36 -7.91 3.84 -1.76
C MET A 36 -8.58 4.65 -2.88
N GLU A 37 -7.91 4.85 -4.02
CA GLU A 37 -8.49 5.50 -5.20
C GLU A 37 -9.52 4.63 -5.94
N VAL A 38 -9.52 3.31 -5.69
CA VAL A 38 -10.44 2.41 -6.38
C VAL A 38 -11.84 2.52 -5.79
N GLU A 39 -12.81 2.84 -6.65
CA GLU A 39 -14.22 2.85 -6.29
C GLU A 39 -14.67 1.48 -5.77
N GLY A 40 -15.38 1.49 -4.64
CA GLY A 40 -15.77 0.27 -3.91
C GLY A 40 -14.84 -0.08 -2.75
N VAL A 41 -13.65 0.53 -2.66
CA VAL A 41 -12.83 0.47 -1.44
C VAL A 41 -13.37 1.48 -0.42
N ALA A 42 -13.63 1.02 0.80
CA ALA A 42 -14.08 1.87 1.91
C ALA A 42 -12.91 2.41 2.73
N SER A 43 -11.99 1.53 3.11
CA SER A 43 -10.79 1.87 3.89
C SER A 43 -9.75 0.76 3.88
N MET A 44 -8.52 1.07 4.26
CA MET A 44 -7.52 0.07 4.65
C MET A 44 -7.87 -0.50 6.03
N ALA A 45 -7.81 -1.82 6.19
CA ALA A 45 -8.02 -2.49 7.46
C ALA A 45 -6.78 -2.37 8.35
N GLY A 46 -6.97 -2.08 9.63
CA GLY A 46 -5.89 -1.76 10.55
C GLY A 46 -5.52 -0.28 10.61
N ASN A 47 -6.21 0.59 9.86
CA ASN A 47 -6.20 2.03 10.14
C ASN A 47 -6.71 2.24 11.57
N ALA A 48 -5.79 2.60 12.45
CA ALA A 48 -6.12 3.20 13.73
C ALA A 48 -7.01 4.41 13.43
N THR A 49 -8.19 4.48 14.03
CA THR A 49 -9.12 5.62 13.93
C THR A 49 -8.32 6.93 14.10
N ARG A 50 -8.71 8.03 13.44
CA ARG A 50 -8.03 9.34 13.58
C ARG A 50 -7.73 9.72 15.04
N GLU A 51 -8.58 9.28 15.95
CA GLU A 51 -8.44 9.43 17.41
C GLU A 51 -7.24 8.69 18.03
N LEU A 52 -6.88 7.52 17.52
CA LEU A 52 -5.69 6.75 17.92
C LEU A 52 -4.41 7.34 17.33
N ILE A 53 -4.47 7.88 16.10
CA ILE A 53 -3.34 8.54 15.42
C ILE A 53 -2.91 9.81 16.20
N GLY A 54 -3.86 10.54 16.77
CA GLY A 54 -3.59 11.74 17.58
C GLY A 54 -2.92 11.47 18.94
N LYS A 55 -3.11 10.29 19.52
CA LYS A 55 -2.53 9.91 20.83
C LYS A 55 -1.18 9.19 20.73
N LEU A 56 -0.84 8.62 19.56
CA LEU A 56 0.31 7.72 19.40
C LEU A 56 1.50 8.31 18.63
N GLY A 57 1.47 9.60 18.26
CA GLY A 57 2.60 10.27 17.63
C GLY A 57 3.00 9.62 16.30
N MET A 58 2.32 10.04 15.22
CA MET A 58 2.66 9.87 13.80
C MET A 58 3.72 8.80 13.44
N LYS A 59 3.28 7.69 12.82
CA LYS A 59 4.18 6.84 12.01
C LYS A 59 3.52 5.81 11.07
N SER A 60 2.24 5.93 10.75
CA SER A 60 1.51 4.73 10.27
C SER A 60 0.42 5.03 9.24
N LEU A 61 0.79 5.69 8.14
CA LEU A 61 -0.01 5.64 6.91
C LEU A 61 0.09 4.27 6.21
N SER A 62 1.07 3.45 6.60
CA SER A 62 1.33 2.10 6.07
C SER A 62 0.62 0.96 6.83
N LYS A 63 -0.17 1.24 7.90
CA LYS A 63 -0.90 0.16 8.60
C LYS A 63 -1.98 -0.42 7.69
N GLY A 64 -1.82 -1.71 7.37
CA GLY A 64 -2.69 -2.43 6.43
C GLY A 64 -2.04 -2.71 5.08
N VAL A 65 -0.81 -2.22 4.85
CA VAL A 65 0.02 -2.54 3.68
C VAL A 65 1.33 -3.16 4.18
N LYS A 66 1.65 -4.36 3.73
CA LYS A 66 2.99 -4.94 3.84
C LYS A 66 3.60 -4.96 2.44
N VAL A 67 4.84 -4.50 2.34
CA VAL A 67 5.63 -4.57 1.12
C VAL A 67 6.89 -5.35 1.45
N ASP A 68 7.25 -6.26 0.56
CA ASP A 68 8.53 -6.94 0.56
C ASP A 68 9.16 -6.69 -0.83
N VAL A 69 10.39 -6.19 -0.87
CA VAL A 69 11.13 -5.97 -2.12
C VAL A 69 12.38 -6.85 -2.11
N LEU A 70 12.53 -7.68 -3.13
CA LEU A 70 13.68 -8.54 -3.31
C LEU A 70 14.21 -8.38 -4.73
N GLU A 71 15.47 -7.95 -4.86
CA GLU A 71 16.15 -7.80 -6.16
C GLU A 71 15.36 -6.96 -7.19
N GLY A 72 14.66 -5.93 -6.73
CA GLY A 72 13.84 -5.04 -7.58
C GLY A 72 12.42 -5.56 -7.86
N ILE A 73 12.09 -6.77 -7.38
CA ILE A 73 10.76 -7.35 -7.47
C ILE A 73 9.97 -7.08 -6.19
N VAL A 74 8.76 -6.57 -6.34
CA VAL A 74 7.88 -6.14 -5.26
C VAL A 74 6.75 -7.15 -5.08
N THR A 75 6.53 -7.53 -3.83
CA THR A 75 5.31 -8.22 -3.38
C THR A 75 4.55 -7.32 -2.43
N VAL A 76 3.25 -7.15 -2.68
CA VAL A 76 2.36 -6.30 -1.87
C VAL A 76 1.29 -7.16 -1.20
N SER A 77 1.04 -6.91 0.07
CA SER A 77 -0.10 -7.46 0.81
C SER A 77 -0.95 -6.34 1.40
N LEU A 78 -2.23 -6.33 1.04
CA LEU A 78 -3.21 -5.32 1.43
C LEU A 78 -4.30 -5.96 2.28
N ALA A 79 -4.75 -5.25 3.31
CA ALA A 79 -5.98 -5.58 4.02
C ALA A 79 -7.00 -4.46 3.82
N LEU A 80 -8.18 -4.78 3.27
CA LEU A 80 -9.17 -3.78 2.84
C LEU A 80 -10.54 -4.02 3.48
N ASN A 81 -11.24 -2.94 3.78
CA ASN A 81 -12.70 -2.94 3.94
C ASN A 81 -13.32 -2.44 2.65
N LEU A 82 -14.32 -3.16 2.14
CA LEU A 82 -15.02 -2.79 0.90
C LEU A 82 -16.39 -2.17 1.21
N LYS A 83 -16.92 -1.36 0.29
CA LYS A 83 -18.27 -0.80 0.41
C LYS A 83 -19.31 -1.87 0.11
N TYR A 84 -20.41 -1.88 0.86
CA TYR A 84 -21.57 -2.70 0.53
C TYR A 84 -22.09 -2.40 -0.88
N GLY A 85 -22.62 -3.42 -1.56
CA GLY A 85 -23.18 -3.31 -2.91
C GLY A 85 -22.15 -3.42 -4.05
N TYR A 86 -20.86 -3.52 -3.74
CA TYR A 86 -19.80 -3.75 -4.74
C TYR A 86 -19.40 -5.23 -4.83
N SER A 87 -19.13 -5.70 -6.04
CA SER A 87 -18.57 -7.03 -6.29
C SER A 87 -17.16 -7.10 -5.74
N ILE A 88 -16.94 -7.99 -4.75
CA ILE A 88 -15.63 -8.18 -4.13
C ILE A 88 -14.59 -8.50 -5.20
N LYS A 89 -14.88 -9.45 -6.08
CA LYS A 89 -13.97 -9.90 -7.15
C LYS A 89 -13.55 -8.75 -8.05
N ASP A 90 -14.51 -7.95 -8.51
CA ASP A 90 -14.24 -6.89 -9.49
C ASP A 90 -13.47 -5.73 -8.84
N VAL A 91 -13.82 -5.36 -7.61
CA VAL A 91 -13.09 -4.32 -6.87
C VAL A 91 -11.68 -4.79 -6.57
N THR A 92 -11.47 -6.01 -6.08
CA THR A 92 -10.12 -6.51 -5.79
C THR A 92 -9.26 -6.60 -7.05
N GLY A 93 -9.83 -7.03 -8.19
CA GLY A 93 -9.09 -7.03 -9.46
C GLY A 93 -8.63 -5.62 -9.87
N LYS A 94 -9.54 -4.64 -9.78
CA LYS A 94 -9.18 -3.22 -10.04
C LYS A 94 -8.11 -2.70 -9.08
N VAL A 95 -8.15 -3.09 -7.81
CA VAL A 95 -7.10 -2.72 -6.84
C VAL A 95 -5.76 -3.34 -7.24
N GLN A 96 -5.72 -4.62 -7.62
CA GLN A 96 -4.49 -5.26 -8.06
C GLN A 96 -3.86 -4.52 -9.24
N ASP A 97 -4.65 -4.23 -10.28
CA ASP A 97 -4.18 -3.53 -11.48
C ASP A 97 -3.67 -2.12 -11.16
N LYS A 98 -4.45 -1.37 -10.36
CA LYS A 98 -4.13 0.02 -10.00
C LYS A 98 -2.87 0.10 -9.13
N VAL A 99 -2.72 -0.79 -8.15
CA VAL A 99 -1.56 -0.83 -7.26
C VAL A 99 -0.31 -1.22 -8.03
N LYS A 100 -0.38 -2.28 -8.85
CA LYS A 100 0.71 -2.71 -9.72
C LYS A 100 1.19 -1.56 -10.61
N THR A 101 0.26 -0.98 -11.36
CA THR A 101 0.55 0.11 -12.31
C THR A 101 1.14 1.33 -11.61
N ALA A 102 0.66 1.68 -10.41
CA ALA A 102 1.16 2.83 -9.68
C ALA A 102 2.61 2.63 -9.21
N ILE A 103 2.93 1.46 -8.65
CA ILE A 103 4.30 1.16 -8.20
C ILE A 103 5.24 1.15 -9.41
N GLU A 104 4.95 0.36 -10.44
CA GLU A 104 5.81 0.21 -11.62
C GLU A 104 6.10 1.57 -12.28
N ASN A 105 5.07 2.41 -12.48
CA ASN A 105 5.24 3.71 -13.13
C ASN A 105 5.99 4.74 -12.27
N MET A 106 5.84 4.70 -10.95
CA MET A 106 6.43 5.70 -10.05
C MET A 106 7.84 5.35 -9.60
N THR A 107 8.15 4.06 -9.46
CA THR A 107 9.41 3.59 -8.89
C THR A 107 10.29 2.86 -9.89
N GLY A 108 9.72 2.35 -11.00
CA GLY A 108 10.43 1.50 -11.94
C GLY A 108 10.72 0.09 -11.42
N LEU A 109 10.15 -0.30 -10.27
CA LEU A 109 10.25 -1.65 -9.72
C LEU A 109 9.18 -2.56 -10.33
N ASP A 110 9.48 -3.85 -10.51
CA ASP A 110 8.53 -4.82 -11.07
C ASP A 110 7.63 -5.42 -9.98
N VAL A 111 6.31 -5.48 -10.19
CA VAL A 111 5.40 -6.07 -9.20
C VAL A 111 5.01 -7.48 -9.60
N ALA A 112 5.43 -8.46 -8.79
CA ALA A 112 5.08 -9.87 -8.99
C ALA A 112 3.65 -10.16 -8.53
N ASP A 113 3.35 -9.82 -7.26
CA ASP A 113 2.11 -10.21 -6.60
C ASP A 113 1.47 -9.05 -5.83
N VAL A 114 0.15 -8.92 -5.96
CA VAL A 114 -0.69 -8.05 -5.12
C VAL A 114 -1.74 -8.91 -4.43
N ASN A 115 -1.47 -9.23 -3.17
CA ASN A 115 -2.30 -10.06 -2.32
C ASN A 115 -3.30 -9.19 -1.56
N ILE A 116 -4.60 -9.50 -1.66
CA ILE A 116 -5.64 -8.71 -1.00
C ILE A 116 -6.42 -9.59 -0.04
N ARG A 117 -6.44 -9.18 1.23
CA ARG A 117 -7.34 -9.69 2.25
C ARG A 117 -8.50 -8.74 2.45
N VAL A 118 -9.73 -9.20 2.21
CA VAL A 118 -10.93 -8.44 2.58
C VAL A 118 -11.23 -8.68 4.05
N ALA A 119 -11.08 -7.65 4.87
CA ALA A 119 -11.28 -7.70 6.31
C ALA A 119 -12.74 -7.46 6.72
N GLY A 120 -13.51 -6.75 5.89
CA GLY A 120 -14.90 -6.46 6.17
C GLY A 120 -15.62 -5.73 5.04
N VAL A 121 -16.92 -5.55 5.23
CA VAL A 121 -17.79 -4.77 4.35
C VAL A 121 -18.41 -3.64 5.16
N GLN A 122 -18.23 -2.40 4.72
CA GLN A 122 -18.85 -1.23 5.31
C GLN A 122 -20.31 -1.17 4.84
N MET A 123 -21.23 -1.36 5.78
CA MET A 123 -22.65 -1.13 5.57
C MET A 123 -22.92 0.38 5.49
N PRO A 124 -23.90 0.82 4.68
CA PRO A 124 -24.39 2.20 4.74
C PRO A 124 -24.97 2.47 6.14
N GLU A 125 -24.81 3.70 6.64
CA GLU A 125 -25.51 4.13 7.86
C GLU A 125 -27.02 4.10 7.59
N GLU A 126 -27.78 3.44 8.48
CA GLU A 126 -29.24 3.54 8.49
C GLU A 126 -29.61 4.98 8.86
N ALA A 127 -30.37 5.64 7.99
CA ALA A 127 -30.81 7.02 8.14
C ALA A 127 -31.92 7.17 9.19
#